data_AF-A0A535JEF7-F1
#
_entry.id   AF-A0A535JEF7-F1
#
_cell.length_a   1.000
_cell.length_b   1.000
_cell.length_c   1.000
_cell.angle_alpha   90.00
_cell.angle_beta   90.00
_cell.angle_gamma   90.00
#
_symmetry.space_group_name_H-M   'P 1'
#
loop_
_entity.id
_entity.type
_entity.pdbx_description
1 polymer ?
#
loop_
_entity_poly.entity_id
_entity_poly.type
_entity_poly.pdbx_seq_one_letter_code
_entity_poly.pdbx_strand_id
1 'polypeptide(L)' 'MDRALIQFICVRKTHRRKPPVDPSSPFNVAEEGGWAYCPGGEPDGHKWFKTGGITRAALAKFEWPDEEEAEP' A
#
# COMPACT_ATOMS: atom_id res chain seq x y z
N MET A 1 7.82 16.73 -13.95
CA MET A 1 7.87 15.29 -13.62
C MET A 1 6.86 15.05 -12.53
N ASP A 2 5.67 14.57 -12.88
CA ASP A 2 4.67 14.08 -11.95
C ASP A 2 5.30 12.98 -11.09
N ARG A 3 5.56 13.28 -9.82
CA ARG A 3 6.04 12.27 -8.87
C ARG A 3 4.92 11.24 -8.74
N ALA A 4 5.21 9.98 -9.05
CA ALA A 4 4.26 8.89 -8.82
C ALA A 4 3.85 8.88 -7.33
N LEU A 5 2.62 9.32 -7.07
CA LEU A 5 2.04 9.33 -5.73
C LEU A 5 1.47 7.96 -5.47
N ILE A 6 1.78 7.41 -4.29
CA ILE A 6 1.14 6.21 -3.77
C ILE A 6 -0.29 6.62 -3.45
N GLN A 7 -1.23 6.10 -4.23
CA GLN A 7 -2.66 6.35 -4.05
C GLN A 7 -3.26 5.36 -3.05
N PHE A 8 -2.69 4.15 -2.96
CA PHE A 8 -3.22 3.06 -2.15
C PHE A 8 -2.17 2.44 -1.24
N ILE A 9 -2.56 2.04 -0.03
CA ILE A 9 -1.71 1.23 0.87
C ILE A 9 -2.44 -0.03 1.30
N CYS A 10 -1.73 -1.16 1.38
CA CYS A 10 -2.32 -2.43 1.81
C CYS A 10 -2.39 -2.50 3.33
N VAL A 11 -3.59 -2.40 3.90
CA VAL A 11 -3.78 -2.44 5.37
C VAL A 11 -4.05 -3.84 5.89
N ARG A 12 -4.05 -4.86 5.02
CA ARG A 12 -4.31 -6.25 5.42
C ARG A 12 -3.28 -6.70 6.46
N LYS A 13 -3.74 -7.15 7.64
CA LYS A 13 -2.92 -7.51 8.80
C LYS A 13 -1.88 -8.58 8.44
N THR A 14 -2.27 -9.57 7.64
CA THR A 14 -1.38 -10.66 7.19
C THR A 14 -0.27 -10.17 6.25
N HIS A 15 -0.51 -9.12 5.47
CA HIS A 15 0.48 -8.57 4.53
C HIS A 15 1.36 -7.52 5.21
N ARG A 16 0.79 -6.71 6.11
CA ARG A 16 1.51 -5.65 6.81
C ARG A 16 2.63 -6.17 7.69
N ARG A 17 2.46 -7.35 8.30
CA ARG A 17 3.44 -7.96 9.22
C ARG A 17 4.41 -8.91 8.52
N LYS A 18 4.19 -9.22 7.25
CA LYS A 18 5.04 -10.11 6.46
C LYS A 18 6.14 -9.29 5.79
N PRO A 19 7.42 -9.64 5.94
CA PRO A 19 8.47 -9.02 5.13
C PRO A 19 8.27 -9.42 3.66
N PRO A 20 8.49 -8.51 2.70
CA PRO A 20 8.35 -8.84 1.30
C PRO A 20 9.42 -9.84 0.90
N VAL A 21 9.04 -10.84 0.11
CA VAL A 21 9.99 -11.85 -0.41
C VAL A 21 11.03 -11.19 -1.32
N ASP A 22 10.64 -10.14 -2.01
CA ASP A 22 11.51 -9.32 -2.85
C ASP A 22 11.48 -7.84 -2.40
N PRO A 23 12.63 -7.23 -2.11
CA PRO A 23 12.70 -5.85 -1.60
C PRO A 23 12.35 -4.77 -2.63
N SER A 24 12.26 -5.11 -3.92
CA SER A 24 11.76 -4.25 -5.00
C SER A 24 10.25 -4.37 -5.25
N SER A 25 9.60 -5.39 -4.68
CA SER A 25 8.16 -5.68 -4.86
C SER A 25 7.16 -5.04 -3.88
N PRO A 26 7.47 -4.06 -3.00
CA PRO A 26 6.40 -3.51 -2.17
C PRO A 26 5.52 -2.50 -2.93
N PHE A 27 5.79 -2.24 -4.21
CA PHE A 27 4.96 -1.38 -5.07
C PHE A 27 4.23 -2.18 -6.13
N ASN A 28 2.92 -1.98 -6.19
CA ASN A 28 2.03 -2.58 -7.19
C ASN A 28 1.09 -1.51 -7.77
N VAL A 29 0.30 -1.87 -8.78
CA VAL A 29 -0.83 -1.05 -9.22
C VAL A 29 -2.09 -1.65 -8.58
N ALA A 30 -2.86 -0.85 -7.84
CA ALA A 30 -4.15 -1.30 -7.31
C ALA A 30 -5.11 -1.58 -8.48
N GLU A 31 -6.07 -2.48 -8.28
CA GLU A 31 -7.08 -2.82 -9.30
C GLU A 31 -7.85 -1.58 -9.80
N GLU A 32 -7.98 -0.56 -8.95
CA GLU A 32 -8.58 0.75 -9.28
C GLU A 32 -7.70 1.66 -10.16
N GLY A 33 -6.50 1.22 -10.57
CA GLY A 33 -5.67 1.91 -11.58
C GLY A 33 -4.69 2.97 -11.06
N GLY A 34 -4.23 2.86 -9.80
CA GLY A 34 -3.24 3.79 -9.23
C GLY A 34 -2.08 3.07 -8.53
N TRP A 35 -0.99 3.81 -8.27
CA TRP A 35 0.15 3.27 -7.54
C TRP A 35 -0.24 2.86 -6.13
N ALA A 36 0.15 1.65 -5.74
CA ALA A 36 -0.19 1.02 -4.48
C ALA A 36 1.08 0.53 -3.78
N TYR A 37 1.04 0.51 -2.45
CA TYR A 37 2.13 -0.02 -1.63
C TYR A 37 1.64 -1.15 -0.73
N CYS A 38 2.26 -2.33 -0.85
CA CYS A 38 2.02 -3.49 0.00
C CYS A 38 3.31 -3.84 0.76
N PRO A 39 3.33 -3.77 2.10
CA PRO A 39 4.52 -4.14 2.87
C PRO A 39 4.99 -5.56 2.60
N GLY A 40 4.06 -6.50 2.47
CA GLY A 40 4.36 -7.92 2.24
C GLY A 40 4.66 -8.29 0.79
N GLY A 41 4.49 -7.36 -0.16
CA GLY A 41 4.74 -7.63 -1.58
C GLY A 41 3.91 -8.79 -2.16
N GLU A 42 2.78 -9.15 -1.54
CA GLU A 42 1.91 -10.22 -2.03
C GLU A 42 1.35 -9.83 -3.41
N PRO A 43 1.14 -10.80 -4.32
CA PRO A 43 0.58 -10.52 -5.64
C PRO A 43 -0.92 -10.24 -5.61
N ASP A 44 -1.63 -10.69 -4.57
CA ASP A 44 -3.09 -10.73 -4.56
C ASP A 44 -3.67 -10.66 -3.14
N GLY A 45 -5.00 -10.54 -3.06
CA GLY A 45 -5.73 -10.55 -1.78
C GLY A 45 -5.47 -9.29 -0.94
N HIS A 46 -5.36 -8.14 -1.56
CA HIS A 46 -5.10 -6.89 -0.85
C HIS A 46 -6.36 -6.28 -0.25
N LYS A 47 -6.21 -5.59 0.88
CA LYS A 47 -7.20 -4.61 1.34
C LYS A 47 -6.60 -3.22 1.17
N TRP A 48 -7.06 -2.49 0.18
CA TRP A 48 -6.51 -1.18 -0.19
C TRP A 48 -7.17 -0.07 0.60
N PHE A 49 -6.36 0.81 1.18
CA PHE A 49 -6.80 2.06 1.76
C PHE A 49 -6.37 3.22 0.86
N LYS A 50 -7.32 4.11 0.53
CA LYS A 50 -7.07 5.31 -0.29
C LYS A 50 -6.37 6.38 0.54
N THR A 51 -5.14 6.70 0.16
CA THR A 51 -4.34 7.74 0.84
C THR A 51 -4.57 9.15 0.30
N GLY A 52 -5.26 9.30 -0.84
CA GLY A 52 -5.37 10.57 -1.56
C GLY A 52 -4.11 11.01 -2.30
N GLY A 53 -3.06 10.18 -2.30
CA GLY A 53 -1.82 10.42 -3.03
C GLY A 53 -0.70 10.95 -2.14
N ILE A 54 0.14 10.04 -1.64
CA ILE A 54 1.29 10.36 -0.79
C ILE A 54 2.62 9.99 -1.44
N THR A 55 3.69 10.68 -1.06
CA THR A 55 5.04 10.31 -1.50
C THR A 55 5.58 9.12 -0.69
N ARG A 56 6.60 8.42 -1.20
CA ARG A 56 7.33 7.39 -0.42
C ARG A 56 7.91 7.93 0.89
N ALA A 57 8.34 9.20 0.92
CA ALA A 57 8.82 9.84 2.14
C ALA A 57 7.70 10.08 3.16
N ALA A 58 6.49 10.42 2.69
CA ALA A 58 5.31 10.56 3.55
C ALA A 58 4.82 9.20 4.05
N LEU A 59 4.89 8.14 3.23
CA LEU A 59 4.55 6.77 3.62
C LEU A 59 5.32 6.30 4.88
N ALA A 60 6.61 6.66 4.99
CA ALA A 60 7.43 6.30 6.16
C ALA A 60 6.93 6.90 7.48
N LYS A 61 6.13 7.97 7.41
CA LYS A 61 5.52 8.67 8.55
C LYS A 61 4.01 8.48 8.60
N PHE A 62 3.45 7.72 7.68
CA PHE A 62 2.02 7.57 7.53
C PHE A 62 1.46 6.76 8.69
N GLU A 63 0.40 7.26 9.32
CA GLU A 63 -0.33 6.50 10.31
C GLU A 63 -1.18 5.47 9.60
N TRP A 64 -0.87 4.20 9.81
CA TRP A 64 -1.53 3.11 9.11
C TRP A 64 -2.90 2.85 9.74
N PRO A 65 -3.99 2.98 8.98
CA PRO A 65 -5.32 2.64 9.48
C PRO A 65 -5.41 1.14 9.74
N ASP A 66 -6.29 0.77 10.67
CA ASP A 66 -6.55 -0.64 10.95
C ASP A 66 -7.32 -1.29 9.79
N GLU A 67 -7.22 -2.62 9.67
CA GLU A 67 -7.87 -3.34 8.57
C GLU A 67 -9.40 -3.15 8.61
N GLU A 68 -9.97 -2.96 9.81
CA GLU A 68 -11.40 -2.79 10.05
C GLU A 68 -11.90 -1.38 9.70
N GLU A 69 -11.00 -0.39 9.62
CA GLU A 69 -11.31 1.00 9.30
C GLU A 69 -11.24 1.30 7.80
N ALA A 70 -10.57 0.43 7.01
CA ALA A 70 -10.63 0.52 5.56
C ALA A 70 -11.98 0.03 5.07
N GLU A 71 -12.82 0.96 4.62
CA GLU A 71 -14.08 0.65 3.92
C GLU A 71 -13.78 -0.18 2.65
N PRO A 72 -14.66 -1.15 2.31
CA PRO A 72 -14.47 -2.04 1.16
C PRO A 72 -14.51 -1.33 -0.20
#